data_AF-A0A8T4X8M4-F1
#
_entry.id   AF-A0A8T4X8M4-F1
#
_cell.length_a   1.000
_cell.length_b   1.000
_cell.length_c   1.000
_cell.angle_alpha   90.00
_cell.angle_beta   90.00
_cell.angle_gamma   90.00
#
_symmetry.space_group_name_H-M   'P 1'
#
loop_
_entity.id
_entity.type
_entity.pdbx_description
1 polymer ?
#
loop_
_entity_poly.entity_id
_entity_poly.type
_entity_poly.pdbx_seq_one_letter_code
_entity_poly.pdbx_strand_id
1 'polypeptide(L)'
;MSQKEIEESLNLLQKDWDVDPILRQFMLGNISDVSDYSIKVKDVIFHIPYLASKKKYILWKCFWPDCHNCCDRQGRLPLTSDDLITIGKGLKYKKTSDFIKNETITTTWQDSSPSGQTTTMTTINLKRKKDETVQEDGTHISCRFLDKKGGCSMHPDRPGVCYLYPFSTWLENEKGMARVHATYQFTGDCPGFYLAEDIQQMKQELKDYSKIIYDYTLSSSRTMRENFGSVSFG
;
A
#
# COMPACT_ATOMS: atom_id res chain seq x y z
N MET A 1 8.71 3.68 -7.68
CA MET A 1 9.26 2.69 -8.61
C MET A 1 9.55 3.34 -9.94
N SER A 2 10.56 2.86 -10.64
CA SER A 2 10.89 3.26 -12.00
C SER A 2 9.88 2.69 -13.00
N GLN A 3 9.76 3.33 -14.17
CA GLN A 3 8.92 2.83 -15.27
C GLN A 3 9.32 1.42 -15.72
N LYS A 4 10.62 1.11 -15.69
CA LYS A 4 11.15 -0.21 -16.02
C LYS A 4 10.66 -1.29 -15.05
N GLU A 5 10.64 -1.01 -13.75
CA GLU A 5 10.15 -1.96 -12.72
C GLU A 5 8.64 -2.22 -12.88
N ILE A 6 7.86 -1.18 -13.22
CA ILE A 6 6.43 -1.31 -13.50
C ILE A 6 6.21 -2.19 -14.73
N GLU A 7 6.97 -1.96 -15.81
CA GLU A 7 6.90 -2.77 -17.03
C GLU A 7 7.23 -4.25 -16.77
N GLU A 8 8.32 -4.52 -16.04
CA GLU A 8 8.71 -5.87 -15.64
C GLU A 8 7.61 -6.56 -14.81
N SER A 9 7.02 -5.83 -13.87
CA SER A 9 5.93 -6.36 -13.02
C SER A 9 4.67 -6.66 -13.83
N LEU A 10 4.29 -5.78 -14.76
CA LEU A 10 3.18 -6.02 -15.68
C LEU A 10 3.43 -7.22 -16.60
N ASN A 11 4.66 -7.40 -17.11
CA ASN A 11 5.02 -8.55 -17.93
C ASN A 11 4.93 -9.87 -17.16
N LEU A 12 5.26 -9.86 -15.86
CA LEU A 12 5.08 -11.01 -14.99
C LEU A 12 3.60 -11.27 -14.71
N LEU A 13 2.84 -10.22 -14.37
CA LEU A 13 1.42 -10.31 -14.09
C LEU A 13 0.63 -10.92 -15.26
N GLN A 14 0.94 -10.50 -16.49
CA GLN A 14 0.27 -10.96 -17.70
C GLN A 14 0.50 -12.43 -18.06
N LYS A 15 1.38 -13.15 -17.35
CA LYS A 15 1.53 -14.59 -17.53
C LYS A 15 0.32 -15.36 -17.02
N ASP A 16 -0.30 -14.87 -15.95
CA ASP A 16 -1.37 -15.56 -15.22
C ASP A 16 -2.70 -14.78 -15.25
N TRP A 17 -2.66 -13.48 -15.55
CA TRP A 17 -3.82 -12.60 -15.52
C TRP A 17 -3.99 -11.83 -16.83
N ASP A 18 -5.24 -11.67 -17.26
CA ASP A 18 -5.55 -10.74 -18.34
C ASP A 18 -5.49 -9.29 -17.82
N VAL A 19 -4.66 -8.47 -18.46
CA VAL A 19 -4.47 -7.05 -18.10
C VAL A 19 -4.95 -6.22 -19.27
N ASP A 20 -5.96 -5.38 -19.03
CA ASP A 20 -6.52 -4.48 -20.03
C ASP A 20 -5.40 -3.65 -20.70
N PRO A 21 -5.28 -3.67 -22.04
CA PRO A 21 -4.23 -2.93 -22.74
C PRO A 21 -4.21 -1.44 -22.43
N ILE A 22 -5.37 -0.80 -22.22
CA ILE A 22 -5.46 0.62 -21.85
C ILE A 22 -4.89 0.83 -20.46
N LEU A 23 -5.20 -0.05 -19.49
CA LEU A 23 -4.62 0.03 -18.15
C LEU A 23 -3.11 -0.17 -18.17
N ARG A 24 -2.61 -1.11 -18.97
CA ARG A 24 -1.17 -1.29 -19.18
C ARG A 24 -0.52 0.00 -19.70
N GLN A 25 -1.08 0.59 -20.76
CA GLN A 25 -0.55 1.84 -21.32
C GLN A 25 -0.61 3.00 -20.30
N PHE A 26 -1.68 3.08 -19.51
CA PHE A 26 -1.80 4.06 -18.43
C PHE A 26 -0.70 3.88 -17.37
N MET A 27 -0.49 2.66 -16.87
CA MET A 27 0.52 2.39 -15.83
C MET A 27 1.95 2.65 -16.32
N LEU A 28 2.20 2.46 -17.63
CA LEU A 28 3.47 2.79 -18.29
C LEU A 28 3.64 4.29 -18.59
N GLY A 29 2.65 5.14 -18.24
CA GLY A 29 2.70 6.58 -18.46
C GLY A 29 2.45 7.02 -19.91
N ASN A 30 1.96 6.12 -20.77
CA ASN A 30 1.68 6.41 -22.19
C ASN A 30 0.30 7.06 -22.42
N ILE A 31 -0.51 7.22 -21.36
CA ILE A 31 -1.78 7.92 -21.37
C ILE A 31 -1.64 9.19 -20.53
N SER A 32 -1.83 10.35 -21.16
CA SER A 32 -1.61 11.66 -20.53
C SER A 32 -2.89 12.41 -20.14
N ASP A 33 -4.05 11.99 -20.65
CA ASP A 33 -5.36 12.62 -20.43
C ASP A 33 -6.05 12.08 -19.17
N VAL A 34 -5.31 12.08 -18.06
CA VAL A 34 -5.77 11.58 -16.76
C VAL A 34 -6.17 12.76 -15.90
N SER A 35 -7.41 12.78 -15.42
CA SER A 35 -7.87 13.73 -14.40
C SER A 35 -8.08 13.03 -13.06
N ASP A 36 -7.90 13.76 -11.97
CA ASP A 36 -8.24 13.27 -10.63
C ASP A 36 -9.73 13.47 -10.33
N TYR A 37 -10.43 12.39 -10.02
CA TYR A 37 -11.79 12.43 -9.50
C TYR A 37 -11.75 12.20 -7.98
N SER A 38 -11.89 13.28 -7.24
CA SER A 38 -11.95 13.26 -5.77
C SER A 38 -13.35 12.94 -5.26
N ILE A 39 -13.48 11.93 -4.40
CA ILE A 39 -14.73 11.60 -3.70
C ILE A 39 -14.49 11.40 -2.21
N LYS A 40 -15.30 12.07 -1.38
CA LYS A 40 -15.27 11.89 0.07
C LYS A 40 -16.17 10.74 0.49
N VAL A 41 -15.61 9.76 1.19
CA VAL A 41 -16.34 8.66 1.81
C VAL A 41 -15.96 8.61 3.29
N LYS A 42 -16.92 8.98 4.15
CA LYS A 42 -16.70 9.21 5.59
C LYS A 42 -15.55 10.21 5.83
N ASP A 43 -14.46 9.75 6.44
CA ASP A 43 -13.32 10.55 6.87
C ASP A 43 -12.12 10.49 5.89
N VAL A 44 -12.30 9.83 4.74
CA VAL A 44 -11.26 9.68 3.72
C VAL A 44 -11.70 10.35 2.42
N ILE A 45 -10.79 11.10 1.81
CA ILE A 45 -10.92 11.62 0.44
C ILE A 45 -10.15 10.69 -0.49
N PHE A 46 -10.87 10.06 -1.41
CA PHE A 46 -10.29 9.17 -2.42
C PHE A 46 -10.05 9.92 -3.71
N HIS A 47 -8.83 9.80 -4.25
CA HIS A 47 -8.38 10.35 -5.52
C HIS A 47 -8.37 9.24 -6.57
N ILE A 48 -9.43 9.16 -7.37
CA ILE A 48 -9.66 8.10 -8.35
C ILE A 48 -9.29 8.59 -9.75
N PRO A 49 -8.36 7.95 -10.46
CA PRO A 49 -8.01 8.35 -11.82
C PRO A 49 -9.18 8.20 -12.79
N TYR A 50 -9.39 9.21 -13.63
CA TYR A 50 -10.38 9.21 -14.69
C TYR A 50 -9.72 9.51 -16.04
N LEU A 51 -9.92 8.61 -17.01
CA LEU A 51 -9.40 8.72 -18.37
C LEU A 51 -10.39 9.50 -19.24
N ALA A 52 -10.09 10.77 -19.52
CA ALA A 52 -11.04 11.68 -20.16
C ALA A 52 -11.44 11.22 -21.59
N SER A 53 -10.47 10.77 -22.39
CA SER A 53 -10.69 10.26 -23.76
C SER A 53 -11.52 8.98 -23.80
N LYS A 54 -11.46 8.18 -22.74
CA LYS A 54 -12.20 6.92 -22.63
C LYS A 54 -13.54 7.09 -21.91
N LYS A 55 -13.71 8.20 -21.17
CA LYS A 55 -14.82 8.43 -20.25
C LYS A 55 -14.97 7.30 -19.24
N LYS A 56 -13.84 6.85 -18.66
CA LYS A 56 -13.78 5.71 -17.75
C LYS A 56 -12.99 6.08 -16.50
N TYR A 57 -13.46 5.64 -15.35
CA TYR A 57 -12.70 5.55 -14.11
C TYR A 57 -11.78 4.34 -14.16
N ILE A 58 -10.63 4.44 -13.50
CA ILE A 58 -9.83 3.30 -13.10
C ILE A 58 -10.27 2.91 -11.70
N LEU A 59 -10.97 1.78 -11.58
CA LEU A 59 -11.43 1.24 -10.30
C LEU A 59 -10.62 0.00 -9.92
N TRP A 60 -10.84 -0.50 -8.71
CA TRP A 60 -10.08 -1.61 -8.17
C TRP A 60 -10.96 -2.56 -7.34
N LYS A 61 -10.59 -3.85 -7.33
CA LYS A 61 -11.09 -4.84 -6.38
C LYS A 61 -10.00 -5.82 -5.98
N CYS A 62 -10.07 -6.34 -4.76
CA CYS A 62 -9.14 -7.36 -4.28
C CYS A 62 -9.55 -8.75 -4.79
N PHE A 63 -8.59 -9.55 -5.24
CA PHE A 63 -8.79 -10.96 -5.61
C PHE A 63 -8.14 -11.94 -4.65
N TRP A 64 -7.70 -11.48 -3.47
CA TRP A 64 -7.20 -12.41 -2.46
C TRP A 64 -8.33 -13.36 -2.00
N PRO A 65 -8.08 -14.68 -1.85
CA PRO A 65 -6.77 -15.35 -1.90
C PRO A 65 -6.29 -15.82 -3.29
N ASP A 66 -7.13 -15.77 -4.32
CA ASP A 66 -6.78 -16.22 -5.68
C ASP A 66 -5.60 -15.43 -6.27
N CYS A 67 -5.45 -14.16 -5.89
CA CYS A 67 -4.26 -13.36 -6.14
C CYS A 67 -3.55 -13.00 -4.83
N HIS A 68 -2.26 -13.27 -4.77
CA HIS A 68 -1.40 -12.94 -3.63
C HIS A 68 -0.09 -12.23 -4.04
N ASN A 69 -0.05 -11.64 -5.24
CA ASN A 69 1.14 -10.98 -5.79
C ASN A 69 1.69 -9.86 -4.91
N CYS A 70 0.82 -9.07 -4.26
CA CYS A 70 1.27 -8.01 -3.35
C CYS A 70 2.04 -8.57 -2.14
N CYS A 71 1.74 -9.80 -1.71
CA CYS A 71 2.48 -10.50 -0.65
C CYS A 71 3.74 -11.20 -1.16
N ASP A 72 3.73 -11.69 -2.40
CA ASP A 72 4.85 -12.40 -3.01
C ASP A 72 5.93 -11.46 -3.57
N ARG A 73 5.53 -10.23 -3.88
CA ARG A 73 6.40 -9.14 -4.36
C ARG A 73 6.32 -7.93 -3.42
N GLN A 74 6.31 -8.21 -2.11
CA GLN A 74 6.13 -7.18 -1.10
C GLN A 74 7.36 -6.27 -1.04
N GLY A 75 7.16 -4.95 -1.12
CA GLY A 75 8.21 -3.94 -1.02
C GLY A 75 8.63 -3.62 0.42
N ARG A 76 7.78 -2.96 1.20
CA ARG A 76 8.04 -2.68 2.64
C ARG A 76 6.84 -3.09 3.46
N LEU A 77 7.06 -3.42 4.73
CA LEU A 77 6.00 -3.68 5.71
C LEU A 77 6.13 -2.77 6.94
N PRO A 78 5.88 -1.45 6.80
CA PRO A 78 5.84 -0.55 7.95
C PRO A 78 4.87 -1.04 9.01
N LEU A 79 5.33 -1.07 10.27
CA LEU A 79 4.54 -1.46 11.41
C LEU A 79 4.09 -0.22 12.18
N THR A 80 2.84 -0.23 12.63
CA THR A 80 2.36 0.67 13.67
C THR A 80 2.76 0.15 15.05
N SER A 81 2.72 0.99 16.08
CA SER A 81 2.96 0.55 17.45
C SER A 81 1.98 -0.53 17.93
N ASP A 82 0.74 -0.52 17.43
CA ASP A 82 -0.23 -1.59 17.68
C ASP A 82 0.19 -2.91 17.00
N ASP A 83 0.74 -2.84 15.79
CA ASP A 83 1.29 -4.00 15.09
C ASP A 83 2.46 -4.62 15.88
N LEU A 84 3.35 -3.79 16.45
CA LEU A 84 4.49 -4.28 17.26
C LEU A 84 4.02 -5.14 18.44
N ILE A 85 2.89 -4.76 19.05
CA ILE A 85 2.31 -5.49 20.18
C ILE A 85 1.54 -6.72 19.70
N THR A 86 0.68 -6.54 18.69
CA THR A 86 -0.26 -7.57 18.22
C THR A 86 0.48 -8.72 17.54
N ILE A 87 1.36 -8.39 16.58
CA ILE A 87 2.17 -9.39 15.86
C ILE A 87 3.17 -10.04 16.81
N GLY A 88 3.81 -9.26 17.71
CA GLY A 88 4.71 -9.82 18.72
C GLY A 88 4.05 -10.91 19.56
N LYS A 89 2.81 -10.67 20.04
CA LYS A 89 2.02 -11.68 20.74
C LYS A 89 1.63 -12.87 19.84
N GLY A 90 1.21 -12.60 18.61
CA GLY A 90 0.86 -13.61 17.61
C GLY A 90 2.01 -14.60 17.38
N LEU A 91 3.23 -14.07 17.23
CA LEU A 91 4.49 -14.82 17.07
C LEU A 91 5.08 -15.33 18.40
N LYS A 92 4.33 -15.26 19.49
CA LYS A 92 4.67 -15.81 20.82
C LYS A 92 5.89 -15.16 21.50
N TYR A 93 6.22 -13.92 21.16
CA TYR A 93 7.19 -13.14 21.92
C TYR A 93 6.61 -12.70 23.26
N LYS A 94 7.38 -12.86 24.34
CA LYS A 94 6.97 -12.43 25.70
C LYS A 94 7.14 -10.92 25.91
N LYS A 95 8.12 -10.31 25.23
CA LYS A 95 8.41 -8.87 25.31
C LYS A 95 8.44 -8.27 23.92
N THR A 96 7.80 -7.11 23.75
CA THR A 96 7.83 -6.35 22.49
C THR A 96 9.24 -5.99 22.06
N SER A 97 10.15 -5.73 23.01
CA SER A 97 11.57 -5.46 22.72
C SER A 97 12.27 -6.61 22.01
N ASP A 98 11.93 -7.85 22.37
CA ASP A 98 12.52 -9.05 21.76
C ASP A 98 11.98 -9.25 20.34
N PHE A 99 10.68 -8.98 20.13
CA PHE A 99 10.09 -8.96 18.80
C PHE A 99 10.76 -7.92 17.91
N ILE A 100 10.86 -6.66 18.38
CA ILE A 100 11.51 -5.57 17.65
C ILE A 100 12.93 -5.98 17.25
N LYS A 101 13.73 -6.46 18.19
CA LYS A 101 15.12 -6.85 17.93
C LYS A 101 15.26 -7.94 16.86
N ASN A 102 14.39 -8.95 16.90
CA ASN A 102 14.56 -10.14 16.09
C ASN A 102 13.83 -10.07 14.74
N GLU A 103 12.65 -9.46 14.70
CA GLU A 103 11.71 -9.55 13.58
C GLU A 103 11.56 -8.24 12.79
N THR A 104 12.18 -7.14 13.24
CA THR A 104 12.03 -5.84 12.58
C THR A 104 13.35 -5.26 12.09
N ILE A 105 13.23 -4.30 11.17
CA ILE A 105 14.33 -3.51 10.65
C ILE A 105 13.89 -2.06 10.53
N THR A 106 14.74 -1.13 10.98
CA THR A 106 14.48 0.30 10.83
C THR A 106 15.20 0.82 9.61
N THR A 107 14.47 1.45 8.69
CA THR A 107 15.03 1.97 7.45
C THR A 107 14.55 3.39 7.18
N THR A 108 15.34 4.14 6.43
CA THR A 108 15.03 5.50 5.99
C THR A 108 15.05 5.55 4.47
N TRP A 109 14.02 6.12 3.86
CA TRP A 109 13.95 6.33 2.41
C TRP A 109 13.30 7.67 2.08
N GLN A 110 13.38 8.04 0.81
CA GLN A 110 12.73 9.22 0.27
C GLN A 110 11.64 8.80 -0.71
N ASP A 111 10.46 9.37 -0.55
CA ASP A 111 9.37 9.27 -1.51
C ASP A 111 9.05 10.65 -2.07
N SER A 112 8.86 10.73 -3.38
CA SER A 112 8.30 11.91 -4.02
C SER A 112 6.79 11.82 -3.94
N SER A 113 6.16 12.78 -3.26
CA SER A 113 4.71 12.92 -3.28
C SER A 113 4.21 13.28 -4.68
N PRO A 114 2.93 13.03 -5.00
CA PRO A 114 2.33 13.46 -6.27
C PRO A 114 2.43 14.97 -6.54
N SER A 115 2.56 15.80 -5.50
CA SER A 115 2.77 17.25 -5.60
C SER A 115 4.23 17.65 -5.89
N GLY A 116 5.14 16.68 -6.04
CA GLY A 116 6.57 16.91 -6.28
C GLY A 116 7.40 17.17 -5.03
N GLN A 117 6.77 17.22 -3.85
CA GLN A 117 7.47 17.38 -2.58
C GLN A 117 8.15 16.06 -2.18
N THR A 118 9.44 16.11 -1.90
CA THR A 118 10.20 14.96 -1.40
C THR A 118 9.97 14.80 0.10
N THR A 119 9.52 13.62 0.51
CA THR A 119 9.31 13.25 1.90
C THR A 119 10.35 12.21 2.29
N THR A 120 11.15 12.50 3.32
CA THR A 120 12.03 11.51 3.92
C THR A 120 11.30 10.83 5.07
N MET A 121 11.21 9.51 5.04
CA MET A 121 10.51 8.70 6.02
C MET A 121 11.47 7.72 6.67
N THR A 122 11.37 7.57 7.99
CA THR A 122 12.00 6.47 8.74
C THR A 122 10.91 5.65 9.40
N THR A 123 10.89 4.34 9.17
CA THR A 123 9.92 3.45 9.81
C THR A 123 10.58 2.20 10.35
N ILE A 124 9.95 1.62 11.37
CA ILE A 124 10.18 0.24 11.79
C ILE A 124 9.35 -0.68 10.87
N ASN A 125 10.00 -1.64 10.23
CA ASN A 125 9.39 -2.54 9.25
C ASN A 125 9.48 -3.99 9.71
N LEU A 126 8.45 -4.79 9.42
CA LEU A 126 8.50 -6.24 9.61
C LEU A 126 9.41 -6.87 8.56
N LYS A 127 10.33 -7.73 8.99
CA LYS A 127 11.13 -8.53 8.08
C LYS A 127 10.26 -9.54 7.33
N ARG A 128 10.29 -9.46 6.01
CA ARG A 128 9.69 -10.36 5.03
C ARG A 128 10.43 -11.68 4.93
N LYS A 129 11.73 -11.73 5.24
CA LYS A 129 12.50 -12.98 5.47
C LYS A 129 13.35 -12.92 6.74
N LYS A 130 13.77 -14.07 7.28
CA LYS A 130 14.42 -14.13 8.62
C LYS A 130 15.72 -13.32 8.72
N ASP A 131 16.50 -13.32 7.65
CA ASP A 131 17.83 -12.72 7.52
C ASP A 131 17.82 -11.45 6.66
N GLU A 132 16.67 -10.77 6.55
CA GLU A 132 16.53 -9.55 5.77
C GLU A 132 17.45 -8.42 6.26
N THR A 133 18.11 -7.78 5.29
CA THR A 133 19.05 -6.68 5.49
C THR A 133 18.43 -5.32 5.11
N VAL A 134 19.09 -4.22 5.52
CA VAL A 134 18.61 -2.84 5.24
C VAL A 134 18.57 -2.57 3.74
N GLN A 135 19.51 -3.14 2.99
CA GLN A 135 19.65 -2.96 1.54
C GLN A 135 18.53 -3.64 0.76
N GLU A 136 17.90 -4.66 1.36
CA GLU A 136 16.82 -5.41 0.75
C GLU A 136 15.45 -4.77 1.03
N ASP A 137 15.35 -3.88 2.02
CA ASP A 137 14.14 -3.13 2.35
C ASP A 137 13.64 -2.28 1.16
N GLY A 138 12.40 -2.52 0.73
CA GLY A 138 11.79 -1.85 -0.42
C GLY A 138 12.02 -2.52 -1.77
N THR A 139 12.87 -3.54 -1.84
CA THR A 139 12.96 -4.40 -3.03
C THR A 139 11.85 -5.45 -3.03
N HIS A 140 11.59 -6.14 -4.14
CA HIS A 140 10.60 -7.23 -4.15
C HIS A 140 11.12 -8.46 -3.40
N ILE A 141 10.45 -8.81 -2.29
CA ILE A 141 10.73 -10.03 -1.52
C ILE A 141 9.41 -10.71 -1.18
N SER A 142 9.37 -12.04 -1.37
CA SER A 142 8.24 -12.85 -0.95
C SER A 142 8.15 -12.93 0.57
N CYS A 143 6.97 -12.66 1.11
CA CYS A 143 6.73 -12.66 2.54
C CYS A 143 6.77 -14.09 3.10
N ARG A 144 7.64 -14.35 4.09
CA ARG A 144 7.79 -15.66 4.75
C ARG A 144 6.53 -16.19 5.45
N PHE A 145 5.53 -15.33 5.64
CA PHE A 145 4.25 -15.70 6.24
C PHE A 145 3.21 -16.13 5.20
N LEU A 146 3.53 -15.99 3.91
CA LEU A 146 2.72 -16.45 2.79
C LEU A 146 2.97 -17.95 2.54
N ASP A 147 1.91 -18.73 2.49
CA ASP A 147 1.97 -20.14 2.09
C ASP A 147 1.89 -20.30 0.56
N LYS A 148 2.11 -21.53 0.08
CA LYS A 148 2.08 -21.85 -1.36
C LYS A 148 0.71 -21.67 -2.03
N LYS A 149 -0.36 -21.47 -1.27
CA LYS A 149 -1.74 -21.28 -1.76
C LYS A 149 -2.20 -19.82 -1.60
N GLY A 150 -1.32 -18.90 -1.22
CA GLY A 150 -1.67 -17.48 -1.01
C GLY A 150 -2.23 -17.16 0.39
N GLY A 151 -2.27 -18.14 1.29
CA GLY A 151 -2.70 -17.95 2.67
C GLY A 151 -1.66 -17.19 3.49
N CYS A 152 -2.10 -16.22 4.29
CA CYS A 152 -1.22 -15.51 5.22
C CYS A 152 -1.36 -16.13 6.62
N SER A 153 -0.29 -16.75 7.11
CA SER A 153 -0.24 -17.37 8.45
C SER A 153 -0.41 -16.39 9.61
N MET A 154 -0.28 -15.08 9.36
CA MET A 154 -0.55 -14.03 10.35
C MET A 154 -2.00 -13.56 10.34
N HIS A 155 -2.85 -13.97 9.39
CA HIS A 155 -4.23 -13.50 9.34
C HIS A 155 -5.04 -13.96 10.57
N PRO A 156 -5.81 -13.08 11.24
CA PRO A 156 -6.10 -11.68 10.89
C PRO A 156 -5.10 -10.63 11.43
N ASP A 157 -4.15 -11.02 12.27
CA ASP A 157 -3.16 -10.17 12.93
C ASP A 157 -2.01 -9.67 12.01
N ARG A 158 -2.14 -9.74 10.68
CA ARG A 158 -1.12 -9.25 9.74
C ARG A 158 -0.95 -7.71 9.85
N PRO A 159 0.21 -7.15 9.48
CA PRO A 159 0.45 -5.71 9.57
C PRO A 159 -0.68 -4.87 8.97
N GLY A 160 -1.04 -3.77 9.63
CA GLY A 160 -2.06 -2.84 9.15
C GLY A 160 -1.83 -2.39 7.70
N VAL A 161 -0.57 -2.17 7.30
CA VAL A 161 -0.21 -1.78 5.94
C VAL A 161 -0.58 -2.81 4.88
N CYS A 162 -0.60 -4.11 5.22
CA CYS A 162 -1.02 -5.17 4.30
C CYS A 162 -2.49 -5.03 3.88
N TYR A 163 -3.31 -4.38 4.72
CA TYR A 163 -4.71 -4.13 4.41
C TYR A 163 -4.91 -2.89 3.53
N LEU A 164 -3.89 -2.04 3.37
CA LEU A 164 -4.02 -0.82 2.58
C LEU A 164 -3.89 -1.05 1.09
N TYR A 165 -3.15 -2.06 0.66
CA TYR A 165 -2.86 -2.23 -0.76
C TYR A 165 -4.16 -2.30 -1.59
N PRO A 166 -4.26 -1.53 -2.71
CA PRO A 166 -3.21 -0.78 -3.39
C PRO A 166 -3.18 0.72 -3.05
N PHE A 167 -3.77 1.16 -1.93
CA PHE A 167 -3.84 2.58 -1.59
C PHE A 167 -2.54 3.10 -0.97
N SER A 168 -2.08 4.24 -1.48
CA SER A 168 -1.20 5.18 -0.78
C SER A 168 -2.03 6.14 0.03
N THR A 169 -1.60 6.51 1.23
CA THR A 169 -2.38 7.37 2.13
C THR A 169 -1.53 8.48 2.73
N TRP A 170 -2.08 9.69 2.86
CA TRP A 170 -1.42 10.81 3.52
C TRP A 170 -2.39 11.65 4.34
N LEU A 171 -1.85 12.49 5.22
CA LEU A 171 -2.60 13.51 5.94
C LEU A 171 -2.38 14.86 5.29
N GLU A 172 -3.45 15.58 5.05
CA GLU A 172 -3.43 16.97 4.58
C GLU A 172 -4.19 17.86 5.55
N ASN A 173 -3.72 19.10 5.72
CA ASN A 173 -4.41 20.09 6.53
C ASN A 173 -5.38 20.89 5.66
N GLU A 174 -6.67 20.62 5.80
CA GLU A 174 -7.73 21.39 5.17
C GLU A 174 -8.40 22.31 6.19
N LYS A 175 -8.07 23.61 6.14
CA LYS A 175 -8.67 24.66 6.99
C LYS A 175 -8.57 24.36 8.50
N GLY A 176 -7.42 23.85 8.94
CA GLY A 176 -7.15 23.51 10.34
C GLY A 176 -7.64 22.13 10.76
N MET A 177 -8.21 21.34 9.84
CA MET A 177 -8.61 19.96 10.10
C MET A 177 -7.70 19.00 9.34
N ALA A 178 -7.15 18.02 10.04
CA ALA A 178 -6.44 16.92 9.41
C ALA A 178 -7.44 16.05 8.62
N ARG A 179 -7.17 15.84 7.33
CA ARG A 179 -7.92 14.98 6.43
C ARG A 179 -7.05 13.86 5.95
N VAL A 180 -7.62 12.66 5.89
CA VAL A 180 -6.94 11.49 5.32
C VAL A 180 -7.28 11.43 3.84
N HIS A 181 -6.25 11.36 3.02
CA HIS A 181 -6.37 11.21 1.58
C HIS A 181 -5.83 9.86 1.16
N ALA A 182 -6.40 9.30 0.10
CA ALA A 182 -5.97 8.04 -0.46
C ALA A 182 -5.98 8.07 -1.99
N THR A 183 -4.95 7.50 -2.61
CA THR A 183 -4.89 7.28 -4.06
C THR A 183 -4.29 5.91 -4.35
N TYR A 184 -4.39 5.44 -5.59
CA TYR A 184 -3.80 4.16 -5.96
C TYR A 184 -2.29 4.25 -6.15
N GLN A 185 -1.62 3.17 -5.76
CA GLN A 185 -0.26 2.86 -6.15
C GLN A 185 -0.32 1.87 -7.32
N PHE A 186 0.10 2.34 -8.50
CA PHE A 186 0.17 1.49 -9.69
C PHE A 186 1.52 0.79 -9.76
N THR A 187 1.62 -0.37 -9.11
CA THR A 187 2.88 -1.13 -9.05
C THR A 187 3.08 -2.10 -10.22
N GLY A 188 2.00 -2.41 -10.94
CA GLY A 188 2.01 -3.44 -11.98
C GLY A 188 1.84 -4.87 -11.46
N ASP A 189 1.73 -5.07 -10.14
CA ASP A 189 1.57 -6.40 -9.53
C ASP A 189 0.10 -6.81 -9.30
N CYS A 190 -0.83 -5.85 -9.39
CA CYS A 190 -2.24 -6.09 -9.09
C CYS A 190 -3.08 -6.28 -10.37
N PRO A 191 -3.72 -7.45 -10.54
CA PRO A 191 -4.69 -7.68 -11.62
C PRO A 191 -6.08 -7.09 -11.31
N GLY A 192 -6.28 -6.54 -10.12
CA GLY A 192 -7.59 -6.09 -9.63
C GLY A 192 -8.07 -4.76 -10.23
N PHE A 193 -7.24 -4.06 -11.00
CA PHE A 193 -7.61 -2.80 -11.63
C PHE A 193 -8.48 -3.04 -12.87
N TYR A 194 -9.53 -2.25 -13.04
CA TYR A 194 -10.45 -2.35 -14.17
C TYR A 194 -11.01 -0.98 -14.58
N LEU A 195 -11.46 -0.86 -15.83
CA LEU A 195 -12.11 0.34 -16.35
C LEU A 195 -13.62 0.28 -16.14
N ALA A 196 -14.22 1.37 -15.65
CA ALA A 196 -15.67 1.46 -15.42
C ALA A 196 -16.23 2.84 -15.80
N GLU A 197 -17.50 2.89 -16.18
CA GLU A 197 -18.21 4.16 -16.46
C GLU A 197 -18.81 4.78 -15.19
N ASP A 198 -19.03 3.96 -14.17
CA ASP A 198 -19.71 4.35 -12.95
C ASP A 198 -18.89 3.99 -11.71
N ILE A 199 -18.50 5.02 -10.96
CA ILE A 199 -17.77 4.89 -9.70
C ILE A 199 -18.58 4.14 -8.62
N GLN A 200 -19.92 4.09 -8.73
CA GLN A 200 -20.75 3.36 -7.77
C GLN A 200 -20.44 1.85 -7.76
N GLN A 201 -19.81 1.31 -8.81
CA GLN A 201 -19.34 -0.08 -8.84
C GLN A 201 -18.34 -0.41 -7.73
N MET A 202 -17.65 0.59 -7.18
CA MET A 202 -16.68 0.42 -6.09
C MET A 202 -17.19 0.98 -4.74
N LYS A 203 -18.48 1.29 -4.64
CA LYS A 203 -19.04 1.96 -3.46
C LYS A 203 -18.77 1.21 -2.16
N GLN A 204 -18.89 -0.11 -2.20
CA GLN A 204 -18.74 -0.94 -1.00
C GLN A 204 -17.28 -1.04 -0.59
N GLU A 205 -16.38 -1.26 -1.55
CA GLU A 205 -14.93 -1.28 -1.33
C GLU A 205 -14.45 0.06 -0.76
N LEU A 206 -14.86 1.20 -1.33
CA LEU A 206 -14.51 2.53 -0.80
C LEU A 206 -15.03 2.72 0.63
N LYS A 207 -16.23 2.21 0.95
CA LYS A 207 -16.80 2.30 2.29
C LYS A 207 -16.02 1.46 3.30
N ASP A 208 -15.59 0.26 2.92
CA ASP A 208 -14.84 -0.64 3.80
C ASP A 208 -13.41 -0.13 3.99
N TYR A 209 -12.74 0.26 2.90
CA TYR A 209 -11.40 0.82 2.93
C TYR A 209 -11.35 2.18 3.61
N SER A 210 -12.42 3.00 3.59
CA SER A 210 -12.43 4.28 4.31
C SER A 210 -12.11 4.12 5.81
N LYS A 211 -12.59 3.03 6.43
CA LYS A 211 -12.28 2.76 7.85
C LYS A 211 -10.85 2.26 8.02
N ILE A 212 -10.44 1.28 7.20
CA ILE A 212 -9.10 0.67 7.26
C ILE A 212 -8.02 1.73 7.07
N ILE A 213 -8.15 2.55 6.03
CA ILE A 213 -7.24 3.63 5.70
C ILE A 213 -7.17 4.64 6.85
N TYR A 214 -8.32 5.13 7.32
CA TYR A 214 -8.36 6.12 8.39
C TYR A 214 -7.67 5.62 9.67
N ASP A 215 -8.04 4.42 10.13
CA ASP A 215 -7.50 3.82 11.35
C ASP A 215 -5.99 3.60 11.24
N TYR A 216 -5.52 3.08 10.10
CA TYR A 216 -4.08 2.89 9.87
C TYR A 216 -3.33 4.21 9.81
N THR A 217 -3.81 5.21 9.06
CA THR A 217 -3.13 6.49 8.91
C THR A 217 -2.96 7.19 10.27
N LEU A 218 -3.99 7.16 11.13
CA LEU A 218 -3.87 7.70 12.49
C LEU A 218 -2.91 6.90 13.36
N SER A 219 -2.93 5.58 13.27
CA SER A 219 -2.03 4.69 14.03
C SER A 219 -0.57 4.88 13.60
N SER A 220 -0.33 5.03 12.30
CA SER A 220 0.99 5.37 11.74
C SER A 220 1.48 6.74 12.26
N SER A 221 0.62 7.76 12.25
CA SER A 221 0.94 9.08 12.82
C SER A 221 1.27 9.00 14.33
N ARG A 222 0.55 8.19 15.09
CA ARG A 222 0.86 7.94 16.52
C ARG A 222 2.20 7.25 16.70
N THR A 223 2.50 6.25 15.87
CA THR A 223 3.75 5.49 15.89
C THR A 223 4.96 6.41 15.73
N MET A 224 4.86 7.45 14.88
CA MET A 224 5.89 8.48 14.75
C MET A 224 6.06 9.30 16.03
N ARG A 225 4.97 9.69 16.70
CA ARG A 225 5.03 10.42 17.99
C ARG A 225 5.62 9.59 19.13
N GLU A 226 5.51 8.27 19.03
CA GLU A 226 6.08 7.30 19.98
C GLU A 226 7.55 6.98 19.69
N ASN A 227 8.18 7.66 18.73
CA ASN A 227 9.59 7.50 18.32
C ASN A 227 9.92 6.16 17.66
N PHE A 228 8.93 5.46 17.10
CA PHE A 228 9.13 4.27 16.26
C PHE A 228 9.27 4.60 14.76
N GLY A 229 9.31 5.88 14.42
CA GLY A 229 9.54 6.37 13.08
C GLY A 229 9.62 7.90 13.05
N SER A 230 9.89 8.45 11.87
CA SER A 230 9.90 9.90 11.64
C SER A 230 9.52 10.21 10.20
N VAL A 231 8.99 11.41 9.99
CA VAL A 231 8.72 11.96 8.66
C VAL A 231 9.22 13.39 8.64
N SER A 232 9.99 13.73 7.62
CA SER A 232 10.43 15.10 7.36
C SER A 232 10.20 15.45 5.89
N PHE A 233 9.77 16.68 5.67
CA PHE A 233 9.52 17.21 4.34
C PHE A 233 10.74 18.01 3.88
N GLY A 234 11.22 17.72 2.67
CA GLY A 234 12.28 18.47 1.99
C GLY A 234 11.74 19.61 1.14
#